data_AF-A0A8H3AWS9-F1
#
_entry.id   AF-A0A8H3AWS9-F1
#
_cell.length_a   1.000
_cell.length_b   1.000
_cell.length_c   1.000
_cell.angle_alpha   90.00
_cell.angle_beta   90.00
_cell.angle_gamma   90.00
#
_symmetry.space_group_name_H-M   'P 1'
#
loop_
_entity.id
_entity.type
_entity.pdbx_description
1 polymer ?
#
loop_
_entity_poly.entity_id
_entity_poly.type
_entity_poly.pdbx_seq_one_letter_code
_entity_poly.pdbx_strand_id
1 'polypeptide(L)'
;MLAFRPKYAQPFSFEHACQLDAPTIAEARLQNSLRILIETQKQLQDAISSEPIPDSDLQQAFRENLEVIGSQEERIVMLRKALEAQGAAIADNPHYQVQSYTVPSLATAPREATSVPAMAGVSEQTANQGDDSEGVYL
;
A
#
# COMPACT_ATOMS: atom_id res chain seq x y z
N MET A 1 0.31 32.58 8.39
CA MET A 1 0.85 31.53 7.51
C MET A 1 0.67 30.19 8.22
N LEU A 2 0.00 29.23 7.59
CA LEU A 2 -0.17 27.87 8.12
C LEU A 2 1.17 27.14 8.04
N ALA A 3 1.81 26.86 9.17
CA ALA A 3 3.05 26.11 9.20
C ALA A 3 2.76 24.61 8.95
N PHE A 4 3.20 24.07 7.81
CA PHE A 4 3.17 22.63 7.56
C PHE A 4 4.27 21.95 8.41
N ARG A 5 3.89 20.94 9.20
CA ARG A 5 4.82 20.16 10.03
C ARG A 5 4.78 18.69 9.62
N PRO A 6 5.77 18.19 8.86
CA PRO A 6 5.79 16.79 8.45
C PRO A 6 6.12 15.89 9.65
N LYS A 7 5.53 14.69 9.67
CA LYS A 7 5.89 13.60 10.59
C LYS A 7 7.19 12.92 10.17
N TYR A 8 7.42 12.77 8.87
CA TYR A 8 8.61 12.15 8.30
C TYR A 8 9.63 13.21 7.87
N ALA A 9 10.92 12.88 7.96
CA ALA A 9 11.96 13.74 7.39
C ALA A 9 11.72 13.91 5.89
N GLN A 10 11.75 15.16 5.42
CA GLN A 10 11.55 15.51 4.02
C GLN A 10 12.86 16.04 3.43
N PRO A 11 13.10 15.84 2.12
CA PRO A 11 14.31 16.29 1.45
C PRO A 11 14.42 17.82 1.33
N PHE A 12 13.32 18.55 1.58
CA PHE A 12 13.27 20.01 1.60
C PHE A 12 12.17 20.50 2.55
N SER A 13 12.26 21.77 2.95
CA SER A 13 11.25 22.42 3.80
C SER A 13 10.04 22.87 2.99
N PHE A 14 8.93 23.14 3.67
CA PHE A 14 7.75 23.73 3.04
C PHE A 14 8.05 25.10 2.38
N GLU A 15 8.91 25.91 3.00
CA GLU A 15 9.30 27.21 2.46
C GLU A 15 10.05 27.08 1.13
N HIS A 16 10.95 26.08 1.03
CA HIS A 16 11.58 25.73 -0.24
C HIS A 16 10.57 25.20 -1.25
N ALA A 17 9.59 24.39 -0.82
CA ALA A 17 8.52 23.90 -1.70
C ALA A 17 7.73 25.06 -2.35
N CYS A 18 7.44 26.12 -1.60
CA CYS A 18 6.77 27.32 -2.10
C CYS A 18 7.59 28.13 -3.11
N GLN A 19 8.88 27.84 -3.26
CA GLN A 19 9.78 28.48 -4.24
C GLN A 19 10.00 27.62 -5.48
N LEU A 20 9.58 26.35 -5.47
CA LEU A 20 9.65 25.47 -6.63
C LEU A 20 8.64 25.89 -7.69
N ASP A 21 8.99 25.73 -8.97
CA ASP A 21 8.07 25.94 -10.07
C ASP A 21 7.07 24.77 -10.18
N ALA A 22 5.83 25.08 -10.57
CA ALA A 22 4.75 24.10 -10.68
C ALA A 22 5.08 22.81 -11.48
N PRO A 23 5.88 22.85 -12.57
CA PRO A 23 6.34 21.65 -13.28
C PRO A 23 7.24 20.74 -12.44
N THR A 24 8.07 21.30 -11.57
CA THR A 24 8.94 20.57 -10.63
C THR A 24 8.13 19.98 -9.47
N ILE A 25 7.02 20.64 -9.12
CA ILE A 25 6.11 20.18 -8.07
C ILE A 25 5.23 19.00 -8.54
N ALA A 26 4.76 19.01 -9.79
CA ALA A 26 3.91 17.98 -10.37
C ALA A 26 4.69 16.76 -10.88
N GLU A 27 5.65 16.28 -10.09
CA GLU A 27 6.59 15.26 -10.53
C GLU A 27 5.86 13.91 -10.76
N ALA A 28 5.62 13.57 -12.03
CA ALA A 28 5.12 12.24 -12.44
C ALA A 28 5.97 11.09 -11.87
N ARG A 29 7.23 11.36 -11.54
CA ARG A 29 8.13 10.41 -10.87
C ARG A 29 7.66 10.08 -9.46
N LEU A 30 7.24 11.06 -8.66
CA LEU A 30 6.79 10.81 -7.29
C LEU A 30 5.53 9.93 -7.27
N GLN A 31 4.62 10.18 -8.20
CA GLN A 31 3.42 9.36 -8.38
C GLN A 31 3.75 7.94 -8.85
N ASN A 32 4.66 7.80 -9.83
CA ASN A 32 5.08 6.48 -10.30
C ASN A 32 5.82 5.70 -9.19
N SER A 33 6.68 6.36 -8.43
CA SER A 33 7.36 5.77 -7.28
C SER A 33 6.37 5.29 -6.22
N LEU A 34 5.37 6.09 -5.87
CA LEU A 34 4.35 5.71 -4.90
C LEU A 34 3.49 4.55 -5.40
N ARG A 35 3.09 4.54 -6.68
CA ARG A 35 2.37 3.40 -7.29
C ARG A 35 3.17 2.11 -7.18
N ILE A 36 4.45 2.14 -7.55
CA ILE A 36 5.34 0.97 -7.46
C ILE A 36 5.47 0.51 -6.01
N LEU A 37 5.67 1.44 -5.06
CA LEU A 37 5.77 1.12 -3.64
C LEU A 37 4.50 0.46 -3.08
N ILE A 38 3.31 0.95 -3.43
CA ILE A 38 2.04 0.33 -3.02
C ILE A 38 1.91 -1.08 -3.61
N GLU A 39 2.29 -1.26 -4.88
CA GLU A 39 2.26 -2.56 -5.54
C GLU A 39 3.20 -3.56 -4.85
N THR A 40 4.44 -3.14 -4.58
CA THR A 40 5.42 -3.93 -3.81
C THR A 40 4.91 -4.22 -2.40
N GLN A 41 4.25 -3.27 -1.74
CA GLN A 41 3.70 -3.46 -0.41
C GLN A 41 2.63 -4.56 -0.39
N LYS A 42 1.76 -4.57 -1.40
CA LYS A 42 0.74 -5.60 -1.54
C LYS A 42 1.37 -6.97 -1.75
N GLN A 43 2.37 -7.07 -2.63
CA GLN A 43 3.09 -8.33 -2.88
C GLN A 43 3.77 -8.85 -1.61
N LEU A 44 4.41 -7.97 -0.83
CA LEU A 44 5.03 -8.33 0.45
C LEU A 44 3.97 -8.79 1.47
N GLN A 45 2.82 -8.12 1.52
CA GLN A 45 1.72 -8.52 2.39
C GLN A 45 1.21 -9.92 2.07
N ASP A 46 1.00 -10.19 0.78
CA ASP A 46 0.50 -11.47 0.29
C ASP A 46 1.52 -12.59 0.61
N ALA A 47 2.81 -12.35 0.39
CA ALA A 47 3.88 -13.28 0.74
C ALA A 47 3.92 -13.59 2.25
N ILE A 48 3.91 -12.56 3.09
CA ILE A 48 3.91 -12.70 4.56
C ILE A 48 2.67 -13.47 5.04
N SER A 49 1.51 -13.25 4.43
CA SER A 49 0.25 -13.89 4.83
C SER A 49 0.10 -15.33 4.34
N SER A 50 0.86 -15.71 3.30
CA SER A 50 0.82 -17.04 2.69
C SER A 50 1.62 -18.10 3.46
N GLU A 51 2.55 -17.66 4.33
CA GLU A 51 3.42 -18.55 5.09
C GLU A 51 3.10 -18.51 6.59
N PRO A 52 3.03 -19.67 7.28
CA PRO A 52 2.77 -19.71 8.72
C PRO A 52 3.92 -19.15 9.56
N ILE A 53 5.15 -19.14 9.03
CA ILE A 53 6.32 -18.48 9.64
C ILE A 53 7.00 -17.66 8.53
N PRO A 54 6.60 -16.39 8.35
CA PRO A 54 7.12 -15.58 7.26
C PRO A 54 8.55 -15.08 7.52
N ASP A 55 9.35 -15.00 6.46
CA ASP A 55 10.74 -14.53 6.47
C ASP A 55 10.87 -13.15 7.17
N SER A 56 11.84 -13.04 8.08
CA SER A 56 12.14 -11.80 8.80
C SER A 56 12.53 -10.65 7.88
N ASP A 57 13.19 -10.95 6.76
CA ASP A 57 13.64 -9.95 5.79
C ASP A 57 12.44 -9.40 5.01
N LEU A 58 11.46 -10.24 4.67
CA LEU A 58 10.20 -9.79 4.06
C LEU A 58 9.40 -8.90 5.01
N GLN A 59 9.32 -9.27 6.29
CA GLN A 59 8.66 -8.44 7.30
C GLN A 59 9.39 -7.10 7.52
N GLN A 60 10.72 -7.09 7.46
CA GLN A 60 11.52 -5.88 7.57
C GLN A 60 11.30 -4.97 6.36
N ALA A 61 11.40 -5.50 5.14
CA ALA A 61 11.13 -4.76 3.91
C ALA A 61 9.71 -4.18 3.88
N PHE A 62 8.72 -4.93 4.39
CA PHE A 62 7.35 -4.47 4.53
C PHE A 62 7.25 -3.24 5.47
N ARG A 63 7.93 -3.26 6.62
CA ARG A 63 7.94 -2.12 7.55
C ARG A 63 8.64 -0.89 6.96
N GLU A 64 9.81 -1.08 6.34
CA GLU A 64 10.58 0.00 5.73
C GLU A 64 9.80 0.69 4.62
N ASN A 65 9.13 -0.08 3.77
CA ASN A 65 8.29 0.47 2.71
C ASN A 65 7.09 1.27 3.26
N LEU A 66 6.51 0.91 4.40
CA LEU A 66 5.45 1.73 5.03
C LEU A 66 5.94 3.12 5.43
N GLU A 67 7.16 3.22 5.96
CA GLU A 67 7.76 4.52 6.31
C GLU A 67 8.03 5.36 5.06
N VAL A 68 8.55 4.74 4.00
CA VAL A 68 8.80 5.41 2.73
C VAL A 68 7.50 5.89 2.08
N ILE A 69 6.45 5.05 2.07
CA ILE A 69 5.13 5.43 1.56
C ILE A 69 4.59 6.63 2.33
N GLY A 70 4.62 6.57 3.67
CA GLY A 70 4.16 7.68 4.51
C GLY A 70 4.93 8.98 4.25
N SER A 71 6.25 8.91 4.09
CA SER A 71 7.08 10.07 3.74
C SER A 71 6.70 10.66 2.37
N GLN A 72 6.42 9.82 1.37
CA GLN A 72 6.03 10.27 0.04
C GLN A 72 4.63 10.88 0.00
N GLU A 73 3.67 10.32 0.74
CA GLU A 73 2.33 10.89 0.87
C GLU A 73 2.36 12.27 1.53
N GLU A 74 3.13 12.44 2.62
CA GLU A 74 3.31 13.75 3.24
C GLU A 74 3.96 14.75 2.29
N ARG A 75 4.91 14.31 1.46
CA ARG A 75 5.54 15.16 0.45
C ARG A 75 4.53 15.65 -0.57
N ILE A 76 3.63 14.79 -1.04
CA ILE A 76 2.54 15.17 -1.95
C ILE A 76 1.64 16.23 -1.30
N VAL A 77 1.28 16.06 -0.03
CA VAL A 77 0.47 17.03 0.70
C VAL A 77 1.21 18.37 0.85
N MET A 78 2.49 18.33 1.21
CA MET A 78 3.34 19.52 1.33
C MET A 78 3.40 20.30 0.02
N LEU A 79 3.61 19.59 -1.08
CA LEU A 79 3.73 20.13 -2.43
C LEU A 79 2.40 20.74 -2.92
N ARG A 80 1.27 20.09 -2.67
CA ARG A 80 -0.05 20.67 -2.96
C ARG A 80 -0.30 21.96 -2.18
N LYS A 81 0.01 21.98 -0.88
CA LYS A 81 -0.10 23.18 -0.05
C LYS A 81 0.82 24.31 -0.54
N ALA A 82 1.99 23.97 -1.09
CA ALA A 82 2.89 24.93 -1.69
C ALA A 82 2.30 25.55 -2.96
N LEU A 83 1.68 24.75 -3.84
CA LEU A 83 0.95 25.25 -5.02
C LEU A 83 -0.22 26.15 -4.63
N GLU A 84 -1.01 25.75 -3.62
CA GLU A 84 -2.09 26.57 -3.08
C GLU A 84 -1.58 27.92 -2.56
N ALA A 85 -0.44 27.93 -1.87
CA ALA A 85 0.19 29.15 -1.37
C ALA A 85 0.74 30.05 -2.49
N GLN A 86 1.12 29.47 -3.64
CA GLN A 86 1.52 30.22 -4.84
C GLN A 86 0.33 30.81 -5.61
N GLY A 87 -0.86 30.19 -5.48
CA GLY A 87 -2.12 30.73 -6.00
C GLY A 87 -3.10 29.64 -6.43
N ALA A 88 -4.39 29.83 -6.14
CA ALA A 88 -5.45 28.86 -6.42
C ALA A 88 -5.53 28.45 -7.92
N ALA A 89 -5.28 29.37 -8.84
CA ALA A 89 -5.27 29.10 -10.28
C ALA A 89 -4.19 28.08 -10.71
N ILE A 90 -3.10 27.95 -9.94
CA ILE A 90 -2.03 26.98 -10.19
C ILE A 90 -2.42 25.62 -9.60
N ALA A 91 -3.02 25.60 -8.41
CA ALA A 91 -3.48 24.38 -7.74
C ALA A 91 -4.65 23.69 -8.46
N ASP A 92 -5.57 24.47 -9.03
CA ASP A 92 -6.73 23.95 -9.76
C ASP A 92 -6.40 23.48 -11.18
N ASN A 93 -5.21 23.81 -11.69
CA ASN A 93 -4.78 23.42 -13.03
C ASN A 93 -4.61 21.89 -13.11
N PRO A 94 -5.35 21.19 -13.99
CA PRO A 94 -5.26 19.74 -14.16
C PRO A 94 -3.84 19.22 -14.42
N HIS A 95 -2.99 20.05 -15.02
CA HIS A 95 -1.58 19.71 -15.28
C HIS A 95 -0.73 19.60 -14.01
N TYR A 96 -1.16 20.21 -12.90
CA TYR A 96 -0.43 20.21 -11.62
C TYR A 96 -1.21 19.52 -10.50
N GLN A 97 -2.36 18.91 -10.82
CA GLN A 97 -3.10 18.09 -9.87
C GLN A 97 -2.32 16.81 -9.55
N VAL A 98 -1.60 16.83 -8.42
CA VAL A 98 -0.99 15.62 -7.88
C VAL A 98 -2.14 14.73 -7.40
N GLN A 99 -2.38 13.53 -7.92
CA GLN A 99 -3.46 12.66 -7.40
C GLN A 99 -3.07 12.11 -6.02
N SER A 100 -3.99 12.17 -5.05
CA SER A 100 -3.80 11.48 -3.76
C SER A 100 -4.21 10.02 -3.93
N TYR A 101 -3.26 9.12 -3.80
CA TYR A 101 -3.57 7.72 -3.63
C TYR A 101 -3.88 7.51 -2.16
N THR A 102 -5.15 7.28 -1.82
CA THR A 102 -5.51 6.80 -0.50
C THR A 102 -5.15 5.33 -0.45
N VAL A 103 -4.10 4.95 0.28
CA VAL A 103 -3.89 3.54 0.60
C VAL A 103 -5.13 3.01 1.33
N PRO A 104 -5.73 1.89 0.90
CA PRO A 104 -6.83 1.29 1.63
C PRO A 104 -6.32 0.92 3.02
N SER A 105 -6.85 1.62 4.03
CA SER A 105 -6.64 1.30 5.43
C SER A 105 -7.13 -0.12 5.67
N LEU A 106 -6.20 -1.06 5.82
CA LEU A 106 -6.45 -2.42 6.30
C LEU A 106 -6.76 -2.38 7.79
N ALA A 107 -7.85 -1.72 8.15
CA ALA A 107 -8.41 -1.75 9.49
C ALA A 107 -9.35 -2.95 9.59
N THR A 108 -8.87 -3.96 10.32
CA THR A 108 -9.66 -4.87 11.15
C THR A 108 -10.57 -5.85 10.40
N ALA A 109 -10.03 -7.05 10.17
CA ALA A 109 -10.84 -8.23 9.91
C ALA A 109 -11.87 -8.42 11.05
N PRO A 110 -13.17 -8.60 10.77
CA PRO A 110 -14.12 -9.10 11.76
C PRO A 110 -13.70 -10.52 12.12
N ARG A 111 -13.40 -10.75 13.41
CA ARG A 111 -13.24 -12.10 13.94
C ARG A 111 -14.58 -12.83 13.73
N GLU A 112 -14.63 -13.76 12.78
CA GLU A 112 -15.73 -14.70 12.65
C GLU A 112 -15.80 -15.51 13.95
N ALA A 113 -16.81 -15.17 14.76
CA ALA A 113 -17.19 -15.94 15.91
C ALA A 113 -17.69 -17.31 15.44
N THR A 114 -17.01 -18.32 15.94
CA THR A 114 -17.36 -19.73 15.91
C THR A 114 -18.87 -19.94 16.11
N SER A 115 -19.53 -20.50 15.11
CA SER A 115 -20.86 -21.10 15.29
C SER A 115 -20.89 -22.39 14.49
N VAL A 116 -20.49 -23.46 15.18
CA VAL A 116 -20.86 -24.83 14.83
C VAL A 116 -22.37 -24.98 14.95
N PRO A 117 -23.01 -25.68 14.01
CA PRO A 117 -24.08 -26.58 14.38
C PRO A 117 -23.76 -28.00 13.93
N ALA A 118 -23.96 -28.91 14.88
CA ALA A 118 -23.89 -30.34 14.70
C ALA A 118 -25.15 -30.89 14.03
N MET A 119 -24.95 -32.00 13.29
CA MET A 119 -25.83 -33.16 13.10
C MET A 119 -26.61 -33.32 11.78
N ALA A 120 -26.20 -34.40 11.10
CA ALA A 120 -27.00 -35.53 10.60
C ALA A 120 -27.77 -35.38 9.28
N GLY A 121 -27.41 -36.24 8.32
CA GLY A 121 -28.24 -36.58 7.15
C GLY A 121 -27.47 -37.38 6.09
N VAL A 122 -27.73 -38.68 6.04
CA VAL A 122 -27.17 -39.73 5.16
C VAL A 122 -27.71 -39.65 3.72
N SER A 123 -26.87 -40.04 2.74
CA SER A 123 -27.13 -40.89 1.54
C SER A 123 -26.11 -40.57 0.44
N GLU A 124 -25.09 -41.42 0.22
CA GLU A 124 -25.04 -42.53 -0.76
C GLU A 124 -25.03 -42.12 -2.24
N GLN A 125 -23.87 -42.23 -2.92
CA GLN A 125 -23.66 -43.12 -4.08
C GLN A 125 -22.24 -43.00 -4.68
N THR A 126 -21.42 -44.01 -4.39
CA THR A 126 -20.62 -44.87 -5.29
C THR A 126 -20.02 -44.36 -6.62
N ALA A 127 -18.72 -44.67 -6.75
CA ALA A 127 -18.03 -45.32 -7.89
C ALA A 127 -17.23 -44.48 -8.90
N ASN A 128 -15.89 -44.49 -8.71
CA ASN A 128 -14.82 -44.77 -9.69
C ASN A 128 -13.49 -44.52 -8.95
N GLN A 129 -12.76 -45.50 -8.40
CA GLN A 129 -12.03 -46.64 -8.98
C GLN A 129 -10.97 -46.26 -10.02
N GLY A 130 -9.71 -46.59 -9.67
CA GLY A 130 -8.43 -46.24 -10.30
C GLY A 130 -7.41 -45.92 -9.17
N ASP A 131 -6.93 -46.87 -8.36
CA ASP A 131 -6.03 -48.00 -8.71
C ASP A 131 -4.78 -47.50 -9.46
N ASP A 132 -3.53 -47.69 -9.05
CA ASP A 132 -2.90 -48.06 -7.78
C ASP A 132 -1.38 -47.84 -7.96
N SER A 133 -0.64 -47.75 -6.85
CA SER A 133 0.81 -48.06 -6.72
C SER A 133 1.85 -47.13 -7.40
N GLU A 134 3.08 -46.93 -6.92
CA GLU A 134 3.81 -47.04 -5.64
C GLU A 134 5.23 -46.51 -5.99
N GLY A 135 6.11 -46.27 -5.00
CA GLY A 135 7.49 -45.75 -5.20
C GLY A 135 8.38 -46.61 -6.12
N VAL A 136 9.57 -46.18 -6.51
CA VAL A 136 10.79 -46.18 -5.68
C VAL A 136 11.92 -45.37 -6.36
N TYR A 137 12.78 -44.80 -5.51
CA TYR A 137 14.04 -44.11 -5.77
C TYR A 137 15.13 -44.97 -6.43
N LEU A 138 15.85 -44.37 -7.41
CA LEU A 138 17.33 -44.25 -7.56
C LEU A 138 17.71 -44.09 -9.05
#